data_AF-A0A4R6KNF8-F1
#
_entry.id   AF-A0A4R6KNF8-F1
#
_cell.length_a   1.000
_cell.length_b   1.000
_cell.length_c   1.000
_cell.angle_alpha   90.00
_cell.angle_beta   90.00
_cell.angle_gamma   90.00
#
_symmetry.space_group_name_H-M   'P 1'
#
loop_
_entity.id
_entity.type
_entity.pdbx_description
1 polymer ?
#
loop_
_entity_poly.entity_id
_entity_poly.type
_entity_poly.pdbx_seq_one_letter_code
_entity_poly.pdbx_strand_id
1 'polypeptide(L)' 'MNENTTNQMIVTMLAEGNPVWFVAGMVKMRSHDVYMIGRAAGYPDKAKLRRAVWAQQNRVRAAA' A
#
# COMPACT_ATOMS: atom_id res chain seq x y z
N MET A 1 12.66 7.66 5.39
CA MET A 1 11.90 6.39 5.29
C MET A 1 12.39 5.66 4.06
N ASN A 2 12.61 4.34 4.14
CA ASN A 2 13.00 3.55 2.98
C ASN A 2 11.80 3.50 2.01
N GLU A 3 12.03 3.64 0.70
CA GLU A 3 10.95 3.71 -0.32
C GLU A 3 10.02 2.49 -0.24
N ASN A 4 10.60 1.32 0.02
CA ASN A 4 9.87 0.07 0.20
C ASN A 4 8.92 0.11 1.41
N THR A 5 9.31 0.77 2.51
CA THR A 5 8.47 0.93 3.71
C THR A 5 7.31 1.88 3.44
N THR A 6 7.54 2.98 2.72
CA THR A 6 6.48 3.92 2.33
C THR A 6 5.46 3.24 1.40
N ASN A 7 5.92 2.46 0.42
CA ASN A 7 5.06 1.73 -0.50
C ASN A 7 4.17 0.70 0.23
N GLN A 8 4.74 -0.02 1.20
CA GLN A 8 3.98 -0.95 2.04
C GLN A 8 2.90 -0.23 2.86
N MET A 9 3.25 0.91 3.45
CA MET A 9 2.32 1.73 4.22
C MET A 9 1.16 2.22 3.33
N ILE A 10 1.46 2.69 2.12
CA ILE A 10 0.44 3.09 1.13
C ILE A 10 -0.50 1.93 0.82
N VAL A 11 0.03 0.77 0.43
CA VAL A 11 -0.79 -0.39 0.05
C VAL A 11 -1.65 -0.87 1.23
N THR A 12 -1.11 -0.80 2.45
CA THR A 12 -1.83 -1.18 3.68
C THR A 12 -3.01 -0.22 3.94
N MET A 13 -2.74 1.09 3.92
CA MET A 13 -3.80 2.09 4.13
C MET A 13 -4.89 2.01 3.05
N LEU A 14 -4.52 1.76 1.79
CA LEU A 14 -5.50 1.54 0.72
C LEU A 14 -6.31 0.26 0.92
N ALA A 15 -5.70 -0.83 1.42
CA ALA A 15 -6.38 -2.09 1.73
C ALA A 15 -7.38 -1.95 2.90
N GLU A 16 -7.08 -1.07 3.85
CA GLU A 16 -7.97 -0.66 4.95
C GLU A 16 -9.16 0.17 4.45
N GLY A 17 -9.09 0.68 3.22
CA GLY A 17 -10.16 1.44 2.58
C GLY A 17 -9.97 2.95 2.65
N ASN A 18 -8.80 3.44 3.06
CA ASN A 18 -8.50 4.85 3.04
C ASN A 18 -8.43 5.36 1.59
N PRO A 19 -9.00 6.54 1.29
CA PRO A 19 -8.97 7.08 -0.06
C PRO A 19 -7.57 7.60 -0.42
N VAL A 20 -7.24 7.59 -1.71
CA VAL A 20 -5.91 7.98 -2.24
C VAL A 20 -5.49 9.38 -1.78
N TRP A 21 -6.40 10.36 -1.75
CA TRP A 21 -6.10 11.72 -1.32
C TRP A 21 -5.68 11.80 0.15
N PHE A 22 -6.27 10.96 1.01
CA PHE A 22 -5.97 10.92 2.44
C PHE A 22 -4.60 10.29 2.67
N VAL A 23 -4.35 9.14 2.02
CA VAL A 23 -3.06 8.45 2.08
C VAL A 23 -1.95 9.35 1.55
N ALA A 24 -2.18 10.06 0.44
CA ALA A 24 -1.25 11.04 -0.12
C ALA A 24 -0.87 12.15 0.88
N GLY A 25 -1.85 12.66 1.63
CA GLY A 25 -1.61 13.62 2.71
C GLY A 25 -0.77 13.04 3.84
N MET A 26 -1.02 11.79 4.24
CA MET A 26 -0.24 11.10 5.29
C MET A 26 1.20 10.84 4.88
N VAL A 27 1.45 10.38 3.65
CA VAL A 27 2.79 10.02 3.17
C VAL A 27 3.55 11.18 2.54
N LYS A 28 2.94 12.38 2.45
CA LYS A 28 3.48 13.56 1.78
C LYS A 28 3.88 13.30 0.31
N MET A 29 3.05 12.55 -0.42
CA MET A 29 3.23 12.26 -1.86
C MET A 29 2.07 12.81 -2.67
N ARG A 30 2.21 12.86 -4.01
CA ARG A 30 1.09 13.23 -4.88
C ARG A 30 0.09 12.09 -4.92
N SER A 31 -1.20 12.42 -5.00
CA SER A 31 -2.28 11.43 -5.17
C SER A 31 -2.05 10.52 -6.38
N HIS A 32 -1.44 11.03 -7.45
CA HIS A 32 -1.10 10.23 -8.63
C HIS A 32 -0.10 9.11 -8.29
N ASP A 33 0.96 9.41 -7.54
CA ASP A 33 2.00 8.43 -7.20
C ASP A 33 1.43 7.35 -6.27
N VAL A 34 0.62 7.76 -5.28
CA VAL A 34 -0.11 6.84 -4.40
C VAL A 34 -1.07 5.94 -5.20
N TYR A 35 -1.77 6.51 -6.18
CA TYR A 35 -2.62 5.72 -7.08
C TYR A 35 -1.80 4.71 -7.88
N MET A 36 -0.65 5.10 -8.43
CA MET A 36 0.20 4.21 -9.22
C MET A 36 0.77 3.07 -8.38
N ILE A 37 1.21 3.36 -7.15
CA ILE A 37 1.67 2.35 -6.18
C ILE A 37 0.52 1.39 -5.82
N GLY A 38 -0.64 1.95 -5.46
CA GLY A 38 -1.83 1.15 -5.16
C GLY A 38 -2.26 0.28 -6.35
N ARG A 39 -2.25 0.83 -7.56
CA ARG A 39 -2.64 0.14 -8.80
C ARG A 39 -1.73 -1.06 -9.05
N ALA A 40 -0.41 -0.91 -8.85
CA ALA A 40 0.52 -2.03 -8.98
C ALA A 40 0.23 -3.17 -7.98
N ALA A 41 -0.34 -2.85 -6.81
CA ALA A 41 -0.78 -3.82 -5.81
C ALA A 41 -2.24 -4.31 -6.00
N GLY A 42 -2.96 -3.79 -7.00
CA GLY A 42 -4.33 -4.22 -7.33
C GLY A 42 -5.45 -3.24 -6.97
N TYR A 43 -5.15 -2.01 -6.55
CA TYR A 43 -6.16 -0.95 -6.38
C TYR A 43 -6.93 -0.70 -7.69
N PRO A 44 -8.26 -0.47 -7.66
CA PRO A 44 -9.13 -0.28 -6.48
C PRO A 44 -9.71 -1.56 -5.86
N ASP A 45 -9.28 -2.76 -6.28
CA ASP A 45 -9.79 -4.03 -5.75
C ASP A 45 -9.22 -4.29 -4.34
N LYS A 46 -10.07 -4.08 -3.32
CA LYS A 46 -9.72 -4.28 -1.90
C LYS A 46 -9.29 -5.72 -1.59
N ALA A 47 -9.84 -6.72 -2.28
CA ALA A 47 -9.47 -8.11 -2.04
C ALA A 47 -8.06 -8.43 -2.57
N LYS A 48 -7.69 -7.85 -3.73
CA LYS A 48 -6.31 -7.94 -4.24
C LYS A 48 -5.33 -7.21 -3.33
N LEU A 49 -5.68 -6.02 -2.84
CA LEU A 49 -4.84 -5.26 -1.91
C LEU A 49 -4.60 -6.02 -0.59
N ARG A 50 -5.65 -6.58 0.02
CA ARG A 50 -5.49 -7.39 1.25
C ARG A 50 -4.62 -8.61 1.02
N ARG A 51 -4.74 -9.27 -0.13
CA ARG A 51 -3.86 -10.40 -0.49
C ARG A 51 -2.41 -9.95 -0.68
N ALA A 52 -2.17 -8.79 -1.29
CA ALA A 52 -0.83 -8.22 -1.42
C ALA A 52 -0.21 -7.91 -0.04
N VAL A 53 -0.97 -7.31 0.87
CA VAL A 53 -0.54 -7.05 2.26
C VAL A 53 -0.21 -8.36 2.98
N TRP A 54 -1.09 -9.37 2.90
CA TRP A 54 -0.86 -10.66 3.56
C TRP A 54 0.38 -11.38 3.01
N ALA A 55 0.56 -11.41 1.69
CA ALA A 55 1.75 -11.99 1.06
C ALA A 55 3.03 -11.28 1.53
N GLN A 56 2.99 -9.96 1.70
CA GLN A 56 4.11 -9.18 2.22
C GLN A 56 4.41 -9.51 3.69
N GLN A 57 3.38 -9.57 4.55
CA GLN A 57 3.55 -9.91 5.97
C GLN A 57 4.13 -11.32 6.17
N ASN A 58 3.68 -12.29 5.36
CA ASN A 58 4.21 -13.65 5.44
C ASN A 58 5.66 -13.76 4.97
N ARG A 59 6.09 -12.99 3.95
CA ARG A 59 7.51 -12.94 3.56
C ARG A 59 8.41 -12.40 4.66
N VAL A 60 7.95 -11.38 5.40
CA VAL A 60 8.70 -10.83 6.53
C VAL A 60 8.81 -11.87 7.67
N ARG A 61 7.74 -12.62 7.95
CA ARG A 61 7.76 -13.69 8.96
C ARG A 61 8.66 -14.86 8.61
N ALA A 62 8.83 -15.19 7.33
CA ALA A 62 9.69 -16.29 6.89
C ALA A 62 11.19 -15.93 6.88
N ALA A 63 11.54 -14.65 7.02
CA ALA A 63 12.92 -14.16 7.02
C ALA A 63 13.49 -13.89 8.43
N ALA A 64 12.70 -14.18 9.48
CA ALA A 64 13.07 -14.01 10.89
C ALA A 64 13.30 -15.38 11.54
#